data_AF-A0A935RXN1-F1
#
_entry.id   AF-A0A935RXN1-F1
#
_cell.length_a   1.000
_cell.length_b   1.000
_cell.length_c   1.000
_cell.angle_alpha   90.00
_cell.angle_beta   90.00
_cell.angle_gamma   90.00
#
_symmetry.space_group_name_H-M   'P 1'
#
loop_
_entity.id
_entity.type
_entity.pdbx_description
1 polymer ?
#
loop_
_entity_poly.entity_id
_entity_poly.type
_entity_poly.pdbx_seq_one_letter_code
_entity_poly.pdbx_strand_id
1 'polypeptide(L)'
;MKVQHSKSINAFGSINFVLNEFENLNLGGILHDNLPSLSTKSAYSWKDIFYTFSSIYFCGGNCIEDAKTILAKQFGKNPLFNLCSPDCLMENNITGLLAEP
;
A
#
# COMPACT_ATOMS: atom_id res chain seq x y z
N MET A 1 -27.95 -23.62 -12.82
CA MET A 1 -26.89 -23.08 -13.70
C MET A 1 -25.62 -22.96 -12.87
N LYS A 2 -24.54 -23.68 -13.21
CA LYS A 2 -23.26 -23.60 -12.48
C LYS A 2 -22.34 -22.71 -13.33
N VAL A 3 -22.04 -21.51 -12.85
CA VAL A 3 -21.18 -20.56 -13.55
C VAL A 3 -19.78 -21.19 -13.65
N GLN A 4 -19.37 -21.59 -14.85
CA GLN A 4 -18.10 -22.31 -15.07
C GLN A 4 -16.90 -21.40 -15.32
N HIS A 5 -17.11 -20.11 -15.61
CA HIS A 5 -16.05 -19.13 -15.83
C HIS A 5 -16.50 -17.76 -15.29
N SER A 6 -16.19 -17.48 -14.03
CA SER A 6 -16.20 -16.12 -13.51
C SER A 6 -14.76 -15.71 -13.25
N LYS A 7 -14.29 -14.64 -13.91
CA LYS A 7 -13.04 -13.99 -13.47
C LYS A 7 -13.28 -13.50 -12.05
N SER A 8 -12.33 -13.74 -11.14
CA SER A 8 -12.43 -13.22 -9.78
C SER A 8 -12.57 -11.70 -9.84
N ILE A 9 -13.75 -11.21 -9.48
CA ILE A 9 -14.04 -9.77 -9.41
C ILE A 9 -13.40 -9.29 -8.11
N ASN A 10 -12.49 -8.31 -8.22
CA ASN A 10 -11.92 -7.66 -7.06
C ASN A 10 -13.04 -6.85 -6.37
N ALA A 11 -13.31 -7.16 -5.10
CA ALA A 11 -14.33 -6.47 -4.31
C ALA A 11 -13.99 -4.98 -4.09
N PHE A 12 -12.71 -4.62 -4.22
CA PHE A 12 -12.17 -3.28 -4.03
C PHE A 12 -11.76 -2.61 -5.35
N GLY A 13 -12.40 -2.98 -6.46
CA GLY A 13 -12.09 -2.43 -7.79
C GLY A 13 -12.16 -0.90 -7.86
N SER A 14 -13.04 -0.28 -7.07
CA SER A 14 -13.20 1.18 -6.96
C SER A 14 -11.96 1.89 -6.42
N ILE A 15 -11.11 1.22 -5.64
CA ILE A 15 -9.92 1.87 -5.08
C ILE A 15 -8.89 2.22 -6.15
N ASN A 16 -8.89 1.49 -7.27
CA ASN A 16 -8.00 1.81 -8.40
C ASN A 16 -8.28 3.20 -8.96
N PHE A 17 -9.54 3.67 -8.88
CA PHE A 17 -9.88 5.04 -9.26
C PHE A 17 -9.20 6.06 -8.35
N VAL A 18 -9.26 5.85 -7.03
CA VAL A 18 -8.60 6.72 -6.04
C VAL A 18 -7.08 6.72 -6.23
N LEU A 19 -6.49 5.53 -6.42
CA LEU A 19 -5.05 5.40 -6.67
C LEU A 19 -4.62 6.06 -7.98
N ASN A 20 -5.46 6.02 -9.02
CA ASN A 20 -5.19 6.72 -10.27
C ASN A 20 -5.20 8.25 -10.07
N GLU A 21 -6.12 8.76 -9.25
CA GLU A 21 -6.13 10.18 -8.88
C GLU A 21 -4.88 10.57 -8.08
N PHE A 22 -4.36 9.68 -7.23
CA PHE A 22 -3.10 9.93 -6.52
C PHE A 22 -1.90 10.06 -7.47
N GLU A 23 -1.84 9.24 -8.51
CA GLU A 23 -0.82 9.38 -9.57
C GLU A 23 -1.02 10.68 -10.35
N ASN A 24 -2.26 11.05 -10.69
CA ASN A 24 -2.59 12.31 -11.38
C ASN A 24 -2.15 13.54 -10.57
N LEU A 25 -2.30 13.49 -9.25
CA LEU A 25 -1.88 14.54 -8.32
C LEU A 25 -0.37 14.51 -8.02
N ASN A 26 0.36 13.55 -8.57
CA ASN A 26 1.78 13.33 -8.30
C ASN A 26 2.11 13.22 -6.79
N LEU A 27 1.23 12.59 -6.01
CA LEU A 27 1.43 12.47 -4.56
C LEU A 27 2.73 11.75 -4.21
N GLY A 28 3.16 10.78 -5.01
CA GLY A 28 4.45 10.11 -4.82
C GLY A 28 5.65 11.07 -4.85
N GLY A 29 5.62 12.08 -5.75
CA GLY A 29 6.67 13.10 -5.83
C GLY A 29 6.62 14.06 -4.66
N ILE A 30 5.42 14.53 -4.30
CA ILE A 30 5.21 15.42 -3.15
C ILE A 30 5.70 14.77 -1.85
N LEU A 31 5.37 13.48 -1.65
CA LEU A 31 5.81 12.72 -0.49
C LEU A 31 7.33 12.56 -0.47
N HIS A 32 7.95 12.30 -1.62
CA HIS A 32 9.40 12.19 -1.70
C HIS A 32 10.12 13.51 -1.41
N ASP A 33 9.53 14.64 -1.81
CA ASP A 33 10.11 15.98 -1.64
C ASP A 33 9.95 16.50 -0.19
N ASN A 34 8.84 16.17 0.47
CA ASN A 34 8.50 16.70 1.80
C ASN A 34 8.88 15.78 2.97
N LEU A 35 9.03 14.47 2.74
CA LEU A 35 9.37 13.51 3.79
C LEU A 35 10.85 13.13 3.74
N PRO A 36 11.47 12.81 4.90
CA PRO A 36 12.87 12.39 4.95
C PRO A 36 13.06 11.08 4.17
N SER A 37 14.24 10.89 3.57
CA SER A 37 14.57 9.65 2.88
C SER A 37 14.41 8.44 3.82
N LEU A 38 13.74 7.38 3.35
CA LEU A 38 13.69 6.11 4.07
C LEU A 38 15.11 5.51 4.21
N SER A 39 15.26 4.65 5.22
CA SER A 39 16.46 3.83 5.36
C SER A 39 16.79 3.09 4.07
N THR A 40 18.08 3.00 3.71
CA THR A 40 18.56 2.23 2.55
C THR A 40 18.18 0.75 2.61
N LYS A 41 17.81 0.26 3.80
CA LYS A 41 17.30 -1.11 4.02
C LYS A 41 15.81 -1.27 3.68
N SER A 42 15.08 -0.18 3.45
CA SER A 42 13.68 -0.23 3.09
C SER A 42 13.51 -0.66 1.64
N ALA A 43 12.70 -1.70 1.41
CA ALA A 43 12.34 -2.18 0.07
C ALA A 43 11.21 -1.36 -0.58
N TYR A 44 10.71 -0.33 0.10
CA TYR A 44 9.50 0.40 -0.26
C TYR A 44 9.73 1.91 -0.27
N SER A 45 9.07 2.61 -1.20
CA SER A 45 9.07 4.07 -1.25
C SER A 45 7.95 4.66 -0.38
N TRP A 46 8.05 5.95 -0.06
CA TRP A 46 6.95 6.67 0.60
C TRP A 46 5.62 6.55 -0.14
N LYS A 47 5.66 6.50 -1.47
CA LYS A 47 4.50 6.26 -2.31
C LYS A 47 3.81 4.93 -1.96
N ASP A 48 4.59 3.84 -1.91
CA ASP A 48 4.09 2.49 -1.62
C ASP A 48 3.46 2.41 -0.22
N ILE A 49 4.09 3.05 0.76
CA ILE A 49 3.64 3.15 2.15
C ILE A 49 2.30 3.90 2.21
N PHE A 50 2.24 5.09 1.62
CA PHE A 50 1.04 5.92 1.64
C PHE A 50 -0.13 5.27 0.90
N TYR A 51 0.14 4.65 -0.25
CA TYR A 51 -0.89 4.01 -1.08
C TYR A 51 -1.42 2.75 -0.41
N THR A 52 -0.55 1.99 0.26
CA THR A 52 -0.95 0.84 1.08
C THR A 52 -1.82 1.30 2.24
N PHE A 53 -1.39 2.33 2.99
CA PHE A 53 -2.15 2.85 4.12
C PHE A 53 -3.52 3.39 3.70
N SER A 54 -3.56 4.17 2.62
CA SER A 54 -4.81 4.67 2.04
C SER A 54 -5.73 3.54 1.61
N SER A 55 -5.17 2.48 1.00
CA SER A 55 -5.95 1.32 0.58
C SER A 55 -6.58 0.60 1.78
N ILE A 56 -5.87 0.45 2.90
CA ILE A 56 -6.42 -0.12 4.14
C ILE A 56 -7.57 0.75 4.65
N TYR A 57 -7.34 2.06 4.73
CA TYR A 57 -8.32 3.01 5.25
C TYR A 57 -9.60 3.05 4.42
N PHE A 58 -9.49 3.19 3.09
CA PHE A 58 -10.65 3.26 2.19
C PHE A 58 -11.36 1.91 2.01
N CYS A 59 -10.67 0.79 2.22
CA CYS A 59 -11.30 -0.53 2.28
C CYS A 59 -12.03 -0.79 3.60
N GLY A 60 -11.98 0.13 4.57
CA GLY A 60 -12.60 -0.03 5.89
C GLY A 60 -11.80 -0.96 6.82
N GLY A 61 -10.51 -1.17 6.53
CA GLY A 61 -9.61 -1.92 7.39
C GLY A 61 -9.30 -1.16 8.67
N ASN A 62 -9.54 -1.79 9.81
CA ASN A 62 -9.29 -1.19 11.13
C ASN A 62 -7.90 -1.53 11.70
N CYS A 63 -7.23 -2.52 11.11
CA CYS A 63 -5.93 -3.01 11.53
C CYS A 63 -4.95 -3.02 10.35
N ILE A 64 -3.70 -2.63 10.59
CA ILE A 64 -2.65 -2.59 9.58
C ILE A 64 -2.32 -4.00 9.03
N GLU A 65 -2.54 -5.03 9.84
CA GLU A 65 -2.40 -6.44 9.42
C GLU A 65 -3.33 -6.83 8.26
N ASP A 66 -4.41 -6.08 8.03
CA ASP A 66 -5.35 -6.31 6.95
C ASP A 66 -4.73 -6.10 5.56
N ALA A 67 -3.61 -5.35 5.51
CA ALA A 67 -2.74 -5.24 4.33
C ALA A 67 -2.30 -6.63 3.82
N LYS A 68 -1.95 -7.55 4.72
CA LYS A 68 -1.36 -8.84 4.37
C LYS A 68 -2.41 -9.92 4.10
N THR A 69 -3.63 -9.77 4.61
CA THR A 69 -4.67 -10.81 4.58
C THR A 69 -5.67 -10.59 3.45
N ILE A 70 -6.29 -9.41 3.37
CA ILE A 70 -7.36 -9.10 2.43
C ILE A 70 -6.80 -8.37 1.21
N LEU A 71 -6.00 -7.33 1.45
CA LEU A 71 -5.43 -6.52 0.38
C LEU A 71 -4.40 -7.29 -0.44
N ALA A 72 -3.52 -8.09 0.16
CA ALA A 72 -2.55 -8.91 -0.60
C ALA A 72 -3.22 -9.91 -1.54
N LYS A 73 -4.38 -10.47 -1.16
CA LYS A 73 -5.15 -11.38 -2.01
C LYS A 73 -5.86 -10.68 -3.16
N GLN A 74 -6.19 -9.40 -3.01
CA GLN A 74 -6.94 -8.62 -4.00
C GLN A 74 -6.04 -7.72 -4.87
N PHE A 75 -4.89 -7.30 -4.34
CA PHE A 75 -3.95 -6.34 -4.93
C PHE A 75 -2.54 -6.87 -5.13
N GLY A 76 -2.26 -8.15 -4.84
CA GLY A 76 -0.92 -8.74 -4.97
C GLY A 76 -0.30 -8.71 -6.38
N LYS A 77 -1.03 -8.23 -7.40
CA LYS A 77 -0.54 -7.97 -8.76
C LYS A 77 -0.95 -6.59 -9.29
N ASN A 78 -1.14 -5.59 -8.42
CA ASN A 78 -1.51 -4.25 -8.88
C ASN A 78 -0.29 -3.54 -9.50
N PRO A 79 -0.35 -3.07 -10.77
CA PRO A 79 0.77 -2.36 -11.40
C PRO A 79 1.04 -0.96 -10.81
N LEU A 80 0.15 -0.41 -9.98
CA LEU A 80 0.22 0.98 -9.51
C LEU A 80 1.18 1.19 -8.32
N PHE A 81 1.28 0.21 -7.42
CA PHE A 81 2.13 0.31 -6.23
C PHE A 81 2.44 -1.08 -5.67
N ASN A 82 3.56 -1.19 -4.95
CA ASN A 82 3.91 -2.40 -4.24
C ASN A 82 3.25 -2.38 -2.86
N LEU A 83 2.49 -3.42 -2.52
CA LEU A 83 1.79 -3.47 -1.24
C LEU A 83 2.81 -3.61 -0.09
N CYS A 84 2.87 -2.62 0.80
CA CYS A 84 3.75 -2.70 1.96
C CYS A 84 3.28 -3.79 2.92
N SER A 85 4.24 -4.49 3.51
CA SER A 85 3.94 -5.40 4.61
C SER A 85 3.47 -4.59 5.83
N PRO A 86 2.66 -5.17 6.73
CA PRO A 86 2.28 -4.54 7.99
C PRO A 86 3.50 -4.07 8.79
N ASP A 87 4.56 -4.88 8.78
CA ASP A 87 5.85 -4.61 9.43
C ASP A 87 6.61 -3.39 8.85
N CYS A 88 6.28 -2.98 7.62
CA CYS A 88 6.82 -1.77 6.99
C CYS A 88 6.10 -0.51 7.50
N LEU A 89 4.81 -0.62 7.82
CA LEU A 89 3.99 0.48 8.32
C LEU A 89 4.21 0.75 9.82
N MET A 90 4.80 -0.20 10.54
CA MET A 90 5.18 -0.04 11.95
C MET A 90 6.53 0.70 12.05
N GLU A 91 6.58 1.65 12.98
CA GLU A 91 7.64 2.66 13.23
C GLU A 91 9.09 2.18 12.99
N ASN A 92 9.42 0.97 13.42
CA ASN A 92 10.77 0.41 13.41
C ASN A 92 11.46 0.33 12.03
N ASN A 93 10.73 0.38 10.92
CA ASN A 93 11.32 0.37 9.56
C ASN A 93 11.38 1.75 8.90
N ILE A 94 10.56 2.70 9.37
CA ILE A 94 10.50 4.06 8.83
C ILE A 94 11.62 4.91 9.46
N THR A 95 11.87 4.73 10.75
CA THR A 95 12.93 5.39 11.51
C THR A 95 14.05 4.40 11.81
N GLY A 96 14.84 3.99 10.81
CA GLY A 96 16.05 3.17 11.02
C GLY A 96 17.16 3.86 11.87
N LEU A 97 16.79 4.56 12.94
CA LEU A 97 17.54 5.51 13.75
C LEU A 97 17.33 5.31 15.27
N LEU A 98 16.61 4.29 15.73
CA LEU A 98 16.51 3.97 17.17
C LEU A 98 16.92 2.53 17.54
N ALA A 99 17.65 1.83 16.67
CA ALA A 99 18.18 0.49 16.96
C ALA A 99 19.68 0.39 16.61
N GLU A 100 20.50 1.08 17.40
CA GLU A 100 21.84 0.63 17.82
C GLU A 100 21.94 0.97 19.32
N PRO A 101 22.55 0.16 20.20
CA PRO A 101 23.54 -0.90 19.96
C PRO A 101 23.01 -2.35 20.03
#